data_AF-A0A6I4V246-F1
#
_entry.id   AF-A0A6I4V246-F1
#
_cell.length_a   1.000
_cell.length_b   1.000
_cell.length_c   1.000
_cell.angle_alpha   90.00
_cell.angle_beta   90.00
_cell.angle_gamma   90.00
#
_symmetry.space_group_name_H-M   'P 1'
#
loop_
_entity.id
_entity.type
_entity.pdbx_description
1 polymer ?
#
loop_
_entity_poly.entity_id
_entity_poly.type
_entity_poly.pdbx_seq_one_letter_code
_entity_poly.pdbx_strand_id
1 'polypeptide(L)'
;MTSLPAPQAIDQHIGGAIDQAAFDALRSAVRPAVLRGIAADWPAVQAANTGNRAMVDYLTARAAARPIGAIAAAPSELGRFFYTADLSRLNFIKGTGALDAFLEDLLRAAELPDAPAMAVQSEEIAALIPAFTQSNRLDILPGVSPRIWIGNRIRVAPHYDAKENVAVCVAGRRRFTLFPPDQIANLYPGPFERTPAGTPVSMVDLANPDLGKYPRFAEAAQHAVQATLEPGDAIYIPYGWWHGVESLEAVSVLVNYWWAPGLPDGIGSPYDALLQALLSFKHLPEDQREVWRTMLDYYVFEKGGDPAEHLPPHAQGVLGPASTQLFDTMRSLIRQ
;
A
#
# COMPACT_ATOMS: atom_id res chain seq x y z
N MET A 1 -26.51 -19.72 6.17
CA MET A 1 -25.30 -19.06 5.64
C MET A 1 -25.75 -17.90 4.78
N THR A 2 -25.73 -16.69 5.31
CA THR A 2 -25.89 -15.48 4.49
C THR A 2 -24.64 -15.37 3.63
N SER A 3 -24.77 -15.50 2.31
CA SER A 3 -23.67 -15.27 1.38
C SER A 3 -23.22 -13.82 1.51
N LEU A 4 -21.91 -13.59 1.69
CA LEU A 4 -21.37 -12.23 1.63
C LEU A 4 -21.68 -11.61 0.27
N PRO A 5 -21.97 -10.30 0.21
CA PRO A 5 -22.15 -9.63 -1.07
C PRO A 5 -20.85 -9.71 -1.88
N ALA A 6 -20.99 -9.78 -3.20
CA ALA A 6 -19.83 -9.58 -4.08
C ALA A 6 -19.34 -8.13 -3.95
N PRO A 7 -18.02 -7.87 -3.97
CA PRO A 7 -17.50 -6.51 -4.00
C PRO A 7 -18.08 -5.72 -5.18
N GLN A 8 -18.38 -4.45 -4.96
CA GLN A 8 -18.83 -3.55 -6.03
C GLN A 8 -17.68 -3.25 -6.99
N ALA A 9 -17.97 -2.96 -8.25
CA ALA A 9 -16.92 -2.56 -9.19
C ALA A 9 -16.38 -1.16 -8.82
N ILE A 10 -15.06 -0.97 -8.89
CA ILE A 10 -14.46 0.36 -8.74
C ILE A 10 -14.81 1.22 -9.96
N ASP A 11 -15.07 2.51 -9.72
CA ASP A 11 -15.31 3.50 -10.77
C ASP A 11 -14.15 3.52 -11.76
N GLN A 12 -14.49 3.46 -13.05
CA GLN A 12 -13.52 3.41 -14.12
C GLN A 12 -13.44 4.77 -14.82
N HIS A 13 -12.25 5.35 -14.82
CA HIS A 13 -11.92 6.41 -15.76
C HIS A 13 -11.44 5.74 -17.05
N ILE A 14 -12.30 5.80 -18.06
CA ILE A 14 -12.14 5.10 -19.33
C ILE A 14 -11.68 6.10 -20.39
N GLY A 15 -10.46 5.90 -20.91
CA GLY A 15 -10.00 6.45 -22.19
C GLY A 15 -9.03 7.63 -22.10
N GLY A 16 -7.95 7.56 -22.90
CA GLY A 16 -7.03 8.67 -23.22
C GLY A 16 -6.11 9.11 -22.08
N ALA A 17 -5.09 9.91 -22.44
CA ALA A 17 -4.19 10.52 -21.46
C ALA A 17 -4.98 11.39 -20.48
N ILE A 18 -4.95 11.04 -19.19
CA ILE A 18 -5.47 11.89 -18.11
C ILE A 18 -4.44 13.00 -17.84
N ASP A 19 -4.88 14.25 -17.88
CA ASP A 19 -4.03 15.38 -17.54
C ASP A 19 -3.96 15.60 -16.01
N GLN A 20 -3.07 16.49 -15.58
CA GLN A 20 -2.87 16.77 -14.15
C GLN A 20 -4.14 17.30 -13.47
N ALA A 21 -4.92 18.14 -14.16
CA ALA A 21 -6.12 18.75 -13.58
C ALA A 21 -7.22 17.70 -13.34
N ALA A 22 -7.43 16.81 -14.30
CA ALA A 22 -8.35 15.69 -14.17
C ALA A 22 -7.89 14.71 -13.08
N PHE A 23 -6.58 14.45 -12.98
CA PHE A 23 -6.03 13.61 -11.92
C PHE A 23 -6.19 14.24 -10.53
N ASP A 24 -6.00 15.55 -10.39
CA ASP A 24 -6.21 16.26 -9.12
C ASP A 24 -7.70 16.30 -8.71
N ALA A 25 -8.61 16.42 -9.68
CA ALA A 25 -10.05 16.31 -9.43
C ALA A 25 -10.44 14.90 -8.96
N LEU A 26 -9.87 13.85 -9.57
CA LEU A 26 -10.06 12.46 -9.18
C LEU A 26 -9.55 12.23 -7.74
N ARG A 27 -8.36 12.74 -7.40
CA ARG A 27 -7.79 12.64 -6.05
C ARG A 27 -8.66 13.35 -5.00
N SER A 28 -9.23 14.49 -5.35
CA SER A 28 -10.10 15.28 -4.46
C SER A 28 -11.40 14.54 -4.07
N ALA A 29 -11.80 13.51 -4.82
CA ALA A 29 -12.94 12.68 -4.47
C ALA A 29 -12.65 11.70 -3.32
N VAL A 30 -11.37 11.46 -3.00
CA VAL A 30 -10.91 10.54 -1.93
C VAL A 30 -11.51 9.13 -2.07
N ARG A 31 -11.64 8.66 -3.32
CA ARG A 31 -12.17 7.34 -3.67
C ARG A 31 -11.23 6.61 -4.63
N PRO A 32 -11.16 5.26 -4.57
CA PRO A 32 -10.41 4.48 -5.54
C PRO A 32 -10.94 4.69 -6.94
N ALA A 33 -10.04 4.64 -7.92
CA ALA A 33 -10.38 4.77 -9.33
C ALA A 33 -9.44 3.93 -10.18
N VAL A 34 -9.97 3.37 -11.27
CA VAL A 34 -9.16 2.67 -12.27
C VAL A 34 -8.89 3.60 -13.46
N LEU A 35 -7.62 3.72 -13.85
CA LEU A 35 -7.14 4.47 -15.00
C LEU A 35 -6.82 3.45 -16.11
N ARG A 36 -7.76 3.22 -17.03
CA ARG A 36 -7.62 2.17 -18.05
C ARG A 36 -6.62 2.58 -19.13
N GLY A 37 -5.66 1.68 -19.42
CA GLY A 37 -4.68 1.83 -20.50
C GLY A 37 -3.72 3.04 -20.37
N ILE A 38 -3.61 3.65 -19.19
CA ILE A 38 -2.78 4.86 -18.98
C ILE A 38 -1.30 4.64 -19.29
N ALA A 39 -0.82 3.40 -19.16
CA ALA A 39 0.55 2.99 -19.42
C ALA A 39 0.64 2.01 -20.60
N ALA A 40 -0.38 1.96 -21.46
CA ALA A 40 -0.43 1.00 -22.57
C ALA A 40 0.73 1.18 -23.56
N ASP A 41 1.26 2.40 -23.69
CA ASP A 41 2.38 2.76 -24.57
C ASP A 41 3.76 2.47 -23.96
N TRP A 42 3.83 2.08 -22.68
CA TRP A 42 5.09 1.75 -22.02
C TRP A 42 5.81 0.62 -22.74
N PRO A 43 7.11 0.77 -23.09
CA PRO A 43 7.89 -0.33 -23.66
C PRO A 43 7.89 -1.59 -22.81
N ALA A 44 7.85 -1.46 -21.47
CA ALA A 44 7.73 -2.60 -20.57
C ALA A 44 6.40 -3.35 -20.73
N VAL A 45 5.28 -2.63 -20.91
CA VAL A 45 3.96 -3.22 -21.15
C VAL A 45 3.92 -3.90 -22.52
N GLN A 46 4.53 -3.29 -23.54
CA GLN A 46 4.65 -3.90 -24.86
C GLN A 46 5.49 -5.19 -24.83
N ALA A 47 6.58 -5.21 -24.05
CA ALA A 47 7.36 -6.42 -23.81
C ALA A 47 6.53 -7.50 -23.09
N ALA A 48 5.76 -7.11 -22.06
CA ALA A 48 4.87 -8.02 -21.35
C ALA A 48 3.81 -8.66 -22.27
N ASN A 49 3.22 -7.87 -23.16
CA ASN A 49 2.23 -8.34 -24.14
C ASN A 49 2.81 -9.33 -25.17
N THR A 50 4.13 -9.29 -25.38
CA THR A 50 4.84 -10.25 -26.24
C THR A 50 5.04 -11.59 -25.54
N GLY A 51 5.16 -11.59 -24.20
CA GLY A 51 5.19 -12.79 -23.37
C GLY A 51 6.20 -12.70 -22.22
N ASN A 52 6.14 -13.71 -21.34
CA ASN A 52 6.92 -13.74 -20.09
C ASN A 52 8.43 -13.63 -20.31
N ARG A 53 8.97 -14.31 -21.34
CA ARG A 53 10.39 -14.24 -21.70
C ARG A 53 10.79 -12.81 -22.11
N ALA A 54 10.01 -12.17 -22.98
CA ALA A 54 10.28 -10.80 -23.43
C ALA A 54 10.25 -9.80 -22.27
N MET A 55 9.35 -9.97 -21.30
CA MET A 55 9.32 -9.16 -20.08
C MET A 55 10.59 -9.35 -19.23
N VAL A 56 11.04 -10.60 -19.05
CA VAL A 56 12.28 -10.90 -18.31
C VAL A 56 13.49 -10.28 -19.02
N ASP A 57 13.60 -10.46 -20.34
CA ASP A 57 14.68 -9.90 -21.14
C ASP A 57 14.70 -8.36 -21.07
N TYR A 58 13.52 -7.73 -21.05
CA TYR A 58 13.37 -6.29 -20.87
C TYR A 58 13.94 -5.80 -19.53
N LEU A 59 13.65 -6.51 -18.43
CA LEU A 59 14.11 -6.14 -17.09
C LEU A 59 15.61 -6.40 -16.89
N THR A 60 16.16 -7.45 -17.50
CA THR A 60 17.57 -7.82 -17.32
C THR A 60 18.53 -7.05 -18.22
N ALA A 61 18.08 -6.60 -19.39
CA ALA A 61 18.93 -5.95 -20.40
C ALA A 61 19.77 -4.77 -19.87
N ARG A 62 19.27 -4.05 -18.85
CA ARG A 62 19.93 -2.89 -18.24
C ARG A 62 19.82 -2.88 -16.71
N ALA A 63 19.71 -4.05 -16.10
CA ALA A 63 19.70 -4.18 -14.65
C ALA A 63 21.07 -3.81 -14.07
N ALA A 64 21.08 -3.08 -12.95
CA ALA A 64 22.29 -2.84 -12.20
C ALA A 64 22.76 -4.14 -11.53
N ALA A 65 24.09 -4.35 -11.49
CA ALA A 65 24.70 -5.49 -10.81
C ALA A 65 24.70 -5.28 -9.28
N ARG A 66 23.53 -5.41 -8.66
CA ARG A 66 23.33 -5.35 -7.20
C ARG A 66 22.40 -6.47 -6.73
N PRO A 67 22.53 -6.92 -5.46
CA PRO A 67 21.57 -7.85 -4.89
C PRO A 67 20.20 -7.17 -4.70
N ILE A 68 19.15 -7.95 -4.91
CA ILE A 68 17.75 -7.63 -4.58
C ILE A 68 17.29 -8.45 -3.37
N GLY A 69 16.32 -7.92 -2.63
CA GLY A 69 15.57 -8.68 -1.63
C GLY A 69 14.41 -9.45 -2.27
N ALA A 70 14.25 -10.72 -1.92
CA ALA A 70 13.12 -11.53 -2.34
C ALA A 70 12.53 -12.32 -1.17
N ILE A 71 11.27 -12.70 -1.31
CA ILE A 71 10.56 -13.58 -0.38
C ILE A 71 10.00 -14.78 -1.12
N ALA A 72 9.88 -15.89 -0.40
CA ALA A 72 9.26 -17.10 -0.91
C ALA A 72 8.45 -17.85 0.16
N ALA A 73 7.35 -18.48 -0.26
CA ALA A 73 6.54 -19.36 0.57
C ALA A 73 6.30 -20.69 -0.13
N ALA A 74 6.13 -21.74 0.66
CA ALA A 74 5.86 -23.08 0.13
C ALA A 74 4.52 -23.11 -0.66
N PRO A 75 4.36 -24.03 -1.63
CA PRO A 75 3.11 -24.18 -2.37
C PRO A 75 1.88 -24.40 -1.48
N SER A 76 2.07 -25.03 -0.31
CA SER A 76 1.02 -25.25 0.72
C SER A 76 0.42 -23.96 1.26
N GLU A 77 1.11 -22.82 1.13
CA GLU A 77 0.62 -21.51 1.57
C GLU A 77 -0.30 -20.84 0.53
N LEU A 78 -0.50 -21.47 -0.63
CA LEU A 78 -1.45 -21.04 -1.67
C LEU A 78 -1.27 -19.56 -2.06
N GLY A 79 -0.01 -19.16 -2.27
CA GLY A 79 0.37 -17.79 -2.65
C GLY A 79 0.22 -16.74 -1.55
N ARG A 80 -0.25 -17.09 -0.34
CA ARG A 80 -0.58 -16.12 0.70
C ARG A 80 0.62 -15.83 1.59
N PHE A 81 1.19 -14.64 1.47
CA PHE A 81 2.22 -14.16 2.40
C PHE A 81 1.57 -13.64 3.68
N PHE A 82 1.73 -14.37 4.78
CA PHE A 82 0.97 -14.15 6.00
C PHE A 82 1.72 -14.66 7.25
N TYR A 83 0.98 -14.91 8.32
CA TYR A 83 1.46 -15.53 9.55
C TYR A 83 1.29 -17.05 9.51
N THR A 84 2.05 -17.75 10.35
CA THR A 84 1.67 -19.10 10.77
C THR A 84 0.37 -19.09 11.58
N ALA A 85 -0.28 -20.24 11.68
CA ALA A 85 -1.59 -20.37 12.35
C ALA A 85 -1.59 -19.88 13.81
N ASP A 86 -0.46 -20.02 14.51
CA ASP A 86 -0.23 -19.57 15.90
C ASP A 86 0.29 -18.12 16.01
N LEU A 87 0.45 -17.43 14.88
CA LEU A 87 0.99 -16.06 14.77
C LEU A 87 2.44 -15.89 15.27
N SER A 88 3.16 -16.96 15.57
CA SER A 88 4.51 -16.88 16.13
C SER A 88 5.55 -16.39 15.12
N ARG A 89 5.32 -16.65 13.83
CA ARG A 89 6.22 -16.29 12.74
C ARG A 89 5.45 -15.94 11.46
N LEU A 90 6.18 -15.42 10.48
CA LEU A 90 5.69 -15.27 9.11
C LEU A 90 5.79 -16.64 8.42
N ASN A 91 4.86 -16.95 7.51
CA ASN A 91 4.82 -18.22 6.78
C ASN A 91 5.76 -18.24 5.55
N PHE A 92 6.62 -17.23 5.40
CA PHE A 92 7.54 -17.07 4.28
C PHE A 92 8.95 -16.76 4.76
N ILE A 93 9.91 -17.08 3.91
CA ILE A 93 11.33 -16.79 4.12
C ILE A 93 11.74 -15.56 3.31
N LYS A 94 12.81 -14.89 3.75
CA LYS A 94 13.45 -13.79 3.03
C LYS A 94 14.84 -14.24 2.57
N GLY A 95 15.23 -13.81 1.38
CA GLY A 95 16.55 -14.07 0.80
C GLY A 95 17.05 -12.88 -0.01
N THR A 96 18.33 -12.92 -0.37
CA THR A 96 18.96 -11.93 -1.24
C THR A 96 19.63 -12.62 -2.41
N GLY A 97 19.56 -12.05 -3.60
CA GLY A 97 20.14 -12.65 -4.81
C GLY A 97 20.23 -11.69 -5.98
N ALA A 98 20.65 -12.18 -7.13
CA ALA A 98 20.69 -11.40 -8.36
C ALA A 98 19.31 -11.38 -9.05
N LEU A 99 18.97 -10.26 -9.70
CA LEU A 99 17.67 -10.07 -10.35
C LEU A 99 17.45 -11.06 -11.50
N ASP A 100 18.46 -11.28 -12.33
CA ASP A 100 18.43 -12.23 -13.44
C ASP A 100 18.15 -13.66 -12.97
N ALA A 101 18.84 -14.12 -11.92
CA ALA A 101 18.61 -15.43 -11.33
C ALA A 101 17.17 -15.57 -10.81
N PHE A 102 16.65 -14.56 -10.10
CA PHE A 102 15.26 -14.56 -9.62
C PHE A 102 14.26 -14.63 -10.78
N LEU A 103 14.48 -13.87 -11.86
CA LEU A 103 13.59 -13.87 -13.02
C LEU A 103 13.62 -15.21 -13.78
N GLU A 104 14.78 -15.86 -13.88
CA GLU A 104 14.86 -17.21 -14.45
C GLU A 104 14.20 -18.27 -13.56
N ASP A 105 14.33 -18.16 -12.22
CA ASP A 105 13.57 -19.00 -11.29
C ASP A 105 12.06 -18.78 -11.47
N LEU A 106 11.63 -17.54 -11.67
CA LEU A 106 10.22 -17.19 -11.87
C LEU A 106 9.65 -17.82 -13.15
N LEU A 107 10.42 -17.83 -14.25
CA LEU A 107 10.02 -18.50 -15.49
C LEU A 107 9.97 -20.03 -15.33
N ARG A 108 10.93 -20.62 -14.62
CA ARG A 108 10.87 -22.05 -14.28
C ARG A 108 9.66 -22.38 -13.43
N ALA A 109 9.35 -21.53 -12.45
CA ALA A 109 8.18 -21.68 -11.60
C ALA A 109 6.86 -21.57 -12.38
N ALA A 110 6.83 -20.80 -13.49
CA ALA A 110 5.64 -20.66 -14.32
C ALA A 110 5.18 -21.98 -14.98
N GLU A 111 6.09 -22.92 -15.18
CA GLU A 111 5.83 -24.24 -15.76
C GLU A 111 5.45 -25.30 -14.70
N LEU A 112 5.51 -24.94 -13.41
CA LEU A 112 5.15 -25.84 -12.32
C LEU A 112 3.65 -25.73 -11.98
N PRO A 113 2.92 -26.85 -11.83
CA PRO A 113 1.53 -26.82 -11.38
C PRO A 113 1.40 -26.28 -9.95
N ASP A 114 2.34 -26.65 -9.06
CA ASP A 114 2.39 -26.24 -7.66
C ASP A 114 3.62 -25.36 -7.40
N ALA A 115 3.68 -24.23 -8.11
CA ALA A 115 4.77 -23.28 -7.97
C ALA A 115 4.85 -22.70 -6.55
N PRO A 116 6.05 -22.56 -5.94
CA PRO A 116 6.21 -21.79 -4.72
C PRO A 116 5.83 -20.32 -4.97
N ALA A 117 5.29 -19.65 -3.96
CA ALA A 117 5.05 -18.21 -4.04
C ALA A 117 6.39 -17.49 -4.02
N MET A 118 6.61 -16.55 -4.95
CA MET A 118 7.87 -15.82 -5.06
C MET A 118 7.60 -14.34 -5.32
N ALA A 119 8.30 -13.45 -4.59
CA ALA A 119 8.16 -12.01 -4.81
C ALA A 119 9.42 -11.20 -4.48
N VAL A 120 9.75 -10.27 -5.36
CA VAL A 120 10.56 -9.08 -5.07
C VAL A 120 9.61 -7.98 -4.66
N GLN A 121 9.89 -7.36 -3.51
CA GLN A 121 9.01 -6.39 -2.88
C GLN A 121 9.64 -5.00 -2.83
N SER A 122 8.98 -4.01 -3.45
CA SER A 122 9.26 -2.58 -3.24
C SER A 122 10.70 -2.13 -3.56
N GLU A 123 11.32 -2.68 -4.60
CA GLU A 123 12.66 -2.23 -5.01
C GLU A 123 12.57 -0.84 -5.67
N GLU A 124 13.56 0.02 -5.41
CA GLU A 124 13.65 1.30 -6.11
C GLU A 124 14.10 1.10 -7.55
N ILE A 125 13.21 1.42 -8.48
CA ILE A 125 13.46 1.18 -9.91
C ILE A 125 14.69 1.96 -10.39
N ALA A 126 14.87 3.20 -9.94
CA ALA A 126 16.00 4.02 -10.34
C ALA A 126 17.35 3.42 -9.93
N ALA A 127 17.40 2.66 -8.82
CA ALA A 127 18.60 1.98 -8.37
C ALA A 127 18.77 0.59 -9.03
N LEU A 128 17.67 -0.08 -9.35
CA LEU A 128 17.67 -1.44 -9.88
C LEU A 128 17.78 -1.50 -11.41
N ILE A 129 16.99 -0.68 -12.11
CA ILE A 129 16.90 -0.63 -13.58
C ILE A 129 16.77 0.85 -14.01
N PRO A 130 17.85 1.66 -13.96
CA PRO A 130 17.78 3.10 -14.22
C PRO A 130 17.15 3.47 -15.57
N ALA A 131 17.33 2.62 -16.60
CA ALA A 131 16.72 2.85 -17.90
C ALA A 131 15.19 2.71 -17.90
N PHE A 132 14.63 1.92 -16.97
CA PHE A 132 13.18 1.72 -16.86
C PHE A 132 12.48 3.05 -16.55
N THR A 133 12.99 3.83 -15.58
CA THR A 133 12.37 5.10 -15.17
C THR A 133 12.43 6.16 -16.27
N GLN A 134 13.35 6.02 -17.22
CA GLN A 134 13.47 6.94 -18.34
C GLN A 134 12.45 6.65 -19.45
N SER A 135 12.16 5.37 -19.70
CA SER A 135 11.34 4.90 -20.82
C SER A 135 9.88 4.58 -20.45
N ASN A 136 9.57 4.40 -19.16
CA ASN A 136 8.23 4.04 -18.67
C ASN A 136 7.78 5.09 -17.65
N ARG A 137 7.43 6.28 -18.16
CA ARG A 137 7.08 7.43 -17.34
C ARG A 137 5.58 7.51 -17.13
N LEU A 138 5.19 7.90 -15.93
CA LEU A 138 3.80 8.24 -15.61
C LEU A 138 3.72 9.76 -15.48
N ASP A 139 3.23 10.43 -16.52
CA ASP A 139 3.33 11.89 -16.64
C ASP A 139 2.50 12.66 -15.61
N ILE A 140 1.48 12.03 -15.02
CA ILE A 140 0.70 12.59 -13.91
C ILE A 140 1.44 12.60 -12.56
N LEU A 141 2.62 11.97 -12.48
CA LEU A 141 3.44 11.88 -11.27
C LEU A 141 4.94 12.06 -11.58
N PRO A 142 5.36 13.17 -12.23
CA PRO A 142 6.71 13.32 -12.78
C PRO A 142 7.80 13.44 -11.70
N GLY A 143 7.43 13.82 -10.47
CA GLY A 143 8.34 13.99 -9.33
C GLY A 143 8.29 12.86 -8.30
N VAL A 144 7.52 11.80 -8.53
CA VAL A 144 7.37 10.70 -7.58
C VAL A 144 8.21 9.51 -8.03
N SER A 145 9.14 9.08 -7.18
CA SER A 145 10.00 7.93 -7.46
C SER A 145 9.19 6.61 -7.46
N PRO A 146 9.21 5.82 -8.55
CA PRO A 146 8.49 4.56 -8.61
C PRO A 146 9.22 3.42 -7.89
N ARG A 147 8.41 2.45 -7.45
CA ARG A 147 8.83 1.17 -6.86
C ARG A 147 8.33 0.03 -7.74
N ILE A 148 9.09 -1.07 -7.83
CA ILE A 148 8.70 -2.26 -8.59
C ILE A 148 8.47 -3.46 -7.69
N TRP A 149 7.46 -4.24 -8.09
CA TRP A 149 7.09 -5.52 -7.49
C TRP A 149 7.08 -6.57 -8.59
N ILE A 150 7.77 -7.67 -8.37
CA ILE A 150 7.90 -8.76 -9.35
C ILE A 150 7.57 -10.05 -8.64
N GLY A 151 6.74 -10.90 -9.21
CA GLY A 151 6.43 -12.19 -8.61
C GLY A 151 5.49 -13.01 -9.47
N ASN A 152 4.89 -14.04 -8.86
CA ASN A 152 3.93 -14.93 -9.49
C ASN A 152 2.54 -14.80 -8.83
N ARG A 153 1.76 -15.89 -8.84
CA ARG A 153 0.44 -15.98 -8.23
C ARG A 153 0.53 -15.87 -6.71
N ILE A 154 0.33 -14.66 -6.21
CA ILE A 154 0.44 -14.35 -4.78
C ILE A 154 -0.75 -13.52 -4.32
N ARG A 155 -1.05 -13.60 -3.03
CA ARG A 155 -2.12 -12.89 -2.35
C ARG A 155 -1.56 -12.14 -1.15
N VAL A 156 -1.79 -10.83 -1.12
CA VAL A 156 -1.42 -9.94 -0.02
C VAL A 156 -2.71 -9.53 0.70
N ALA A 157 -2.75 -9.75 2.01
CA ALA A 157 -3.91 -9.43 2.83
C ALA A 157 -4.19 -7.91 2.84
N PRO A 158 -5.45 -7.49 3.02
CA PRO A 158 -5.80 -6.08 3.10
C PRO A 158 -4.96 -5.32 4.11
N HIS A 159 -4.39 -4.20 3.69
CA HIS A 159 -3.64 -3.28 4.54
C HIS A 159 -3.81 -1.86 4.02
N TYR A 160 -3.33 -0.87 4.77
CA TYR A 160 -3.39 0.52 4.36
C TYR A 160 -2.00 1.16 4.43
N ASP A 161 -1.81 2.19 3.62
CA ASP A 161 -0.63 3.04 3.64
C ASP A 161 -1.01 4.44 4.14
N ALA A 162 -0.10 5.06 4.89
CA ALA A 162 -0.14 6.50 5.20
C ALA A 162 0.36 7.35 4.01
N LYS A 163 -0.05 6.97 2.80
CA LYS A 163 0.34 7.57 1.51
C LYS A 163 -0.80 7.37 0.50
N GLU A 164 -0.89 8.26 -0.47
CA GLU A 164 -1.60 7.99 -1.73
C GLU A 164 -0.75 7.06 -2.60
N ASN A 165 -1.42 6.27 -3.45
CA ASN A 165 -0.75 5.33 -4.34
C ASN A 165 -1.37 5.34 -5.74
N VAL A 166 -0.52 5.30 -6.78
CA VAL A 166 -0.93 4.85 -8.11
C VAL A 166 -0.13 3.61 -8.44
N ALA A 167 -0.82 2.50 -8.73
CA ALA A 167 -0.20 1.23 -9.06
C ALA A 167 -0.57 0.79 -10.49
N VAL A 168 0.44 0.71 -11.36
CA VAL A 168 0.37 0.31 -12.76
C VAL A 168 0.63 -1.19 -12.87
N CYS A 169 -0.30 -1.92 -13.49
CA CYS A 169 -0.11 -3.32 -13.87
C CYS A 169 0.75 -3.38 -15.15
N VAL A 170 1.99 -3.81 -15.04
CA VAL A 170 2.93 -3.84 -16.18
C VAL A 170 2.88 -5.19 -16.89
N ALA A 171 2.84 -6.29 -16.13
CA ALA A 171 2.75 -7.63 -16.67
C ALA A 171 1.81 -8.51 -15.84
N GLY A 172 1.13 -9.43 -16.52
CA GLY A 172 0.08 -10.27 -15.95
C GLY A 172 -1.18 -9.47 -15.60
N ARG A 173 -1.99 -10.01 -14.68
CA ARG A 173 -3.20 -9.35 -14.18
C ARG A 173 -3.17 -9.20 -12.67
N ARG A 174 -3.69 -8.08 -12.18
CA ARG A 174 -3.73 -7.74 -10.76
C ARG A 174 -5.14 -7.44 -10.31
N ARG A 175 -5.64 -8.20 -9.33
CA ARG A 175 -6.92 -7.93 -8.69
C ARG A 175 -6.71 -7.19 -7.38
N PHE A 176 -7.38 -6.06 -7.24
CA PHE A 176 -7.38 -5.23 -6.04
C PHE A 176 -8.78 -5.27 -5.43
N THR A 177 -8.86 -5.57 -4.13
CA THR A 177 -10.09 -5.44 -3.33
C THR A 177 -9.86 -4.42 -2.24
N LEU A 178 -10.63 -3.33 -2.25
CA LEU A 178 -10.44 -2.20 -1.36
C LEU A 178 -11.61 -1.98 -0.42
N PHE A 179 -11.32 -1.38 0.72
CA PHE A 179 -12.29 -1.00 1.74
C PHE A 179 -12.00 0.42 2.24
N PRO A 180 -13.04 1.21 2.56
CA PRO A 180 -12.83 2.55 3.08
C PRO A 180 -12.12 2.51 4.45
N PRO A 181 -11.39 3.58 4.83
CA PRO A 181 -10.59 3.61 6.06
C PRO A 181 -11.39 3.35 7.36
N ASP A 182 -12.67 3.76 7.37
CA ASP A 182 -13.59 3.58 8.49
C ASP A 182 -13.95 2.11 8.78
N GLN A 183 -13.64 1.19 7.87
CA GLN A 183 -13.83 -0.25 8.04
C GLN A 183 -12.75 -0.93 8.89
N ILE A 184 -11.78 -0.18 9.43
CA ILE A 184 -10.71 -0.72 10.27
C ILE A 184 -11.22 -1.64 11.39
N ALA A 185 -12.33 -1.31 12.04
CA ALA A 185 -12.91 -2.13 13.10
C ALA A 185 -13.46 -3.48 12.61
N ASN A 186 -13.83 -3.56 11.32
CA ASN A 186 -14.45 -4.72 10.68
C ASN A 186 -13.43 -5.60 9.93
N LEU A 187 -12.22 -5.10 9.72
CA LEU A 187 -11.13 -5.79 9.01
C LEU A 187 -10.18 -6.56 9.93
N TYR A 188 -10.34 -6.45 11.25
CA TYR A 188 -9.53 -7.17 12.23
C TYR A 188 -8.01 -7.02 11.96
N PRO A 189 -7.42 -5.82 12.16
CA PRO A 189 -6.00 -5.61 11.97
C PRO A 189 -5.17 -6.55 12.87
N GLY A 190 -4.08 -7.08 12.31
CA GLY A 190 -3.16 -7.95 13.01
C GLY A 190 -2.21 -7.23 13.98
N PRO A 191 -1.19 -7.95 14.48
CA PRO A 191 -0.19 -7.40 15.40
C PRO A 191 0.59 -6.21 14.83
N PHE A 192 1.10 -5.35 15.73
CA PHE A 192 1.92 -4.18 15.37
C PHE A 192 3.39 -4.54 15.17
N GLU A 193 3.90 -5.51 15.94
CA GLU A 193 5.32 -5.81 16.08
C GLU A 193 5.86 -6.68 14.94
N ARG A 194 4.99 -7.54 14.39
CA ARG A 194 5.32 -8.46 13.30
C ARG A 194 4.32 -8.27 12.19
N THR A 195 4.73 -7.64 11.11
CA THR A 195 3.88 -7.32 9.97
C THR A 195 4.45 -7.93 8.69
N PRO A 196 3.62 -8.59 7.84
CA PRO A 196 4.06 -9.09 6.54
C PRO A 196 4.52 -7.97 5.59
N ALA A 197 3.90 -6.78 5.70
CA ALA A 197 4.04 -5.67 4.75
C ALA A 197 4.49 -4.35 5.40
N GLY A 198 5.05 -4.38 6.61
CA GLY A 198 5.48 -3.17 7.34
C GLY A 198 4.36 -2.44 8.09
N THR A 199 3.10 -2.82 7.86
CA THR A 199 1.90 -2.30 8.53
C THR A 199 0.98 -3.47 8.94
N PRO A 200 0.14 -3.34 9.98
CA PRO A 200 -0.85 -4.36 10.32
C PRO A 200 -1.73 -4.71 9.11
N VAL A 201 -1.83 -6.00 8.83
CA VAL A 201 -2.70 -6.54 7.78
C VAL A 201 -3.99 -7.06 8.39
N SER A 202 -5.07 -7.10 7.61
CA SER A 202 -6.31 -7.75 8.00
C SER A 202 -6.08 -9.23 8.28
N MET A 203 -6.67 -9.72 9.37
CA MET A 203 -6.61 -11.13 9.75
C MET A 203 -7.56 -12.03 8.95
N VAL A 204 -8.41 -11.43 8.11
CA VAL A 204 -9.41 -12.12 7.29
C VAL A 204 -8.78 -12.60 5.97
N ASP A 205 -9.01 -13.86 5.60
CA ASP A 205 -8.69 -14.34 4.25
C ASP A 205 -9.84 -13.96 3.30
N LEU A 206 -9.59 -13.07 2.35
CA LEU A 206 -10.62 -12.66 1.39
C LEU A 206 -11.12 -13.81 0.50
N ALA A 207 -10.29 -14.83 0.25
CA ALA A 207 -10.70 -15.97 -0.59
C ALA A 207 -11.56 -16.97 0.18
N ASN A 208 -11.43 -17.03 1.51
CA ASN A 208 -12.23 -17.91 2.38
C ASN A 208 -12.47 -17.24 3.74
N PRO A 209 -13.39 -16.25 3.84
CA PRO A 209 -13.63 -15.54 5.09
C PRO A 209 -14.28 -16.43 6.16
N ASP A 210 -13.62 -16.58 7.30
CA ASP A 210 -14.20 -17.25 8.47
C ASP A 210 -15.06 -16.28 9.29
N LEU A 211 -16.36 -16.24 9.00
CA LEU A 211 -17.32 -15.39 9.72
C LEU A 211 -17.65 -15.90 11.13
N GLY A 212 -17.28 -17.14 11.48
CA GLY A 212 -17.35 -17.61 12.86
C GLY A 212 -16.30 -16.93 13.72
N LYS A 213 -15.09 -16.75 13.18
CA LYS A 213 -13.99 -16.05 13.84
C LYS A 213 -14.03 -14.52 13.67
N TYR A 214 -14.47 -14.05 12.51
CA TYR A 214 -14.48 -12.63 12.12
C TYR A 214 -15.87 -12.13 11.72
N PRO A 215 -16.89 -12.22 12.61
CA PRO A 215 -18.28 -11.91 12.25
C PRO A 215 -18.50 -10.49 11.72
N ARG A 216 -17.72 -9.49 12.18
CA ARG A 216 -17.83 -8.10 11.71
C ARG A 216 -17.35 -7.90 10.28
N PHE A 217 -16.63 -8.86 9.70
CA PHE A 217 -16.21 -8.76 8.30
C PHE A 217 -17.41 -8.72 7.34
N ALA A 218 -18.57 -9.24 7.76
CA ALA A 218 -19.81 -9.10 7.00
C ALA A 218 -20.21 -7.63 6.76
N GLU A 219 -19.83 -6.71 7.65
CA GLU A 219 -20.01 -5.28 7.45
C GLU A 219 -19.00 -4.73 6.44
N ALA A 220 -17.70 -5.00 6.64
CA ALA A 220 -16.66 -4.57 5.69
C ALA A 220 -16.94 -5.04 4.26
N ALA A 221 -17.44 -6.28 4.09
CA ALA A 221 -17.78 -6.85 2.80
C ALA A 221 -18.86 -6.04 2.04
N GLN A 222 -19.77 -5.36 2.74
CA GLN A 222 -20.79 -4.51 2.10
C GLN A 222 -20.19 -3.26 1.45
N HIS A 223 -19.05 -2.80 1.96
CA HIS A 223 -18.33 -1.62 1.48
C HIS A 223 -17.14 -1.96 0.57
N ALA A 224 -16.95 -3.25 0.27
CA ALA A 224 -15.85 -3.71 -0.55
C ALA A 224 -16.03 -3.26 -2.01
N VAL A 225 -14.98 -2.70 -2.59
CA VAL A 225 -14.89 -2.40 -4.02
C VAL A 225 -13.75 -3.19 -4.66
N GLN A 226 -13.88 -3.62 -5.92
CA GLN A 226 -12.89 -4.45 -6.59
C GLN A 226 -12.68 -4.06 -8.05
N ALA A 227 -11.44 -4.22 -8.52
CA ALA A 227 -11.10 -4.20 -9.94
C ALA A 227 -9.99 -5.20 -10.25
N THR A 228 -10.05 -5.77 -11.45
CA THR A 228 -8.92 -6.46 -12.07
C THR A 228 -8.30 -5.55 -13.12
N LEU A 229 -6.99 -5.34 -13.00
CA LEU A 229 -6.16 -4.56 -13.91
C LEU A 229 -5.53 -5.49 -14.95
N GLU A 230 -5.59 -5.06 -16.20
CA GLU A 230 -4.86 -5.65 -17.33
C GLU A 230 -3.52 -4.91 -17.52
N PRO A 231 -2.54 -5.46 -18.28
CA PRO A 231 -1.32 -4.75 -18.61
C PRO A 231 -1.59 -3.36 -19.22
N GLY A 232 -1.00 -2.32 -18.62
CA GLY A 232 -1.18 -0.92 -18.98
C GLY A 232 -2.25 -0.17 -18.17
N ASP A 233 -3.09 -0.87 -17.41
CA ASP A 233 -4.03 -0.22 -16.48
C ASP A 233 -3.30 0.23 -15.20
N ALA A 234 -3.83 1.27 -14.56
CA ALA A 234 -3.44 1.65 -13.21
C ALA A 234 -4.64 1.77 -12.27
N ILE A 235 -4.39 1.69 -10.97
CA ILE A 235 -5.35 2.00 -9.92
C ILE A 235 -4.83 3.14 -9.05
N TYR A 236 -5.67 4.13 -8.78
CA TYR A 236 -5.47 5.11 -7.73
C TYR A 236 -6.05 4.59 -6.42
N ILE A 237 -5.25 4.64 -5.35
CA ILE A 237 -5.63 4.28 -3.99
C ILE A 237 -5.44 5.51 -3.10
N PRO A 238 -6.52 6.08 -2.55
CA PRO A 238 -6.42 7.24 -1.68
C PRO A 238 -5.75 6.90 -0.34
N TYR A 239 -5.26 7.93 0.35
CA TYR A 239 -4.63 7.82 1.65
C TYR A 239 -5.49 7.00 2.64
N GLY A 240 -4.87 6.00 3.29
CA GLY A 240 -5.51 5.20 4.34
C GLY A 240 -6.53 4.17 3.86
N TRP A 241 -6.80 4.05 2.55
CA TRP A 241 -7.68 3.01 2.04
C TRP A 241 -7.05 1.62 2.20
N TRP A 242 -7.84 0.70 2.75
CA TRP A 242 -7.43 -0.70 2.88
C TRP A 242 -7.47 -1.37 1.52
N HIS A 243 -6.46 -2.14 1.18
CA HIS A 243 -6.36 -2.80 -0.12
C HIS A 243 -5.70 -4.19 0.00
N GLY A 244 -6.43 -5.22 -0.43
CA GLY A 244 -5.90 -6.56 -0.67
C GLY A 244 -5.52 -6.71 -2.14
N VAL A 245 -4.40 -7.37 -2.42
CA VAL A 245 -3.84 -7.45 -3.78
C VAL A 245 -3.55 -8.90 -4.15
N GLU A 246 -4.01 -9.32 -5.32
CA GLU A 246 -3.75 -10.64 -5.87
C GLU A 246 -3.12 -10.52 -7.25
N SER A 247 -1.96 -11.17 -7.47
CA SER A 247 -1.50 -11.44 -8.83
C SER A 247 -2.10 -12.75 -9.31
N LEU A 248 -2.68 -12.71 -10.51
CA LEU A 248 -3.42 -13.83 -11.07
C LEU A 248 -2.56 -14.69 -12.01
N GLU A 249 -1.39 -14.18 -12.41
CA GLU A 249 -0.54 -14.79 -13.43
C GLU A 249 0.79 -15.31 -12.88
N ALA A 250 1.38 -16.24 -13.63
CA ALA A 250 2.65 -16.88 -13.29
C ALA A 250 3.84 -15.92 -13.29
N VAL A 251 3.77 -14.87 -14.12
CA VAL A 251 4.69 -13.74 -14.08
C VAL A 251 3.83 -12.48 -13.94
N SER A 252 4.11 -11.70 -12.91
CA SER A 252 3.44 -10.44 -12.65
C SER A 252 4.45 -9.37 -12.29
N VAL A 253 4.29 -8.21 -12.91
CA VAL A 253 5.07 -7.00 -12.63
C VAL A 253 4.09 -5.87 -12.34
N LEU A 254 4.28 -5.21 -11.20
CA LEU A 254 3.53 -4.02 -10.80
C LEU A 254 4.53 -2.90 -10.52
N VAL A 255 4.23 -1.69 -11.00
CA VAL A 255 5.00 -0.49 -10.67
C VAL A 255 4.09 0.45 -9.92
N ASN A 256 4.51 0.95 -8.76
CA ASN A 256 3.69 1.86 -7.99
C ASN A 256 4.44 3.13 -7.59
N TYR A 257 3.65 4.18 -7.36
CA TYR A 257 4.10 5.52 -7.00
C TYR A 257 3.43 5.89 -5.68
N TRP A 258 4.22 6.10 -4.63
CA TRP A 258 3.73 6.48 -3.32
C TRP A 258 4.13 7.90 -2.97
N TRP A 259 3.17 8.73 -2.56
CA TRP A 259 3.42 10.08 -2.09
C TRP A 259 2.42 10.47 -1.00
N ALA A 260 2.75 11.52 -0.23
CA ALA A 260 1.83 12.11 0.75
C ALA A 260 1.82 13.62 0.51
N PRO A 261 0.84 14.15 -0.23
CA PRO A 261 0.84 15.54 -0.65
C PRO A 261 0.51 16.46 0.53
N GLY A 262 1.07 17.68 0.51
CA GLY A 262 0.71 18.73 1.47
C GLY A 262 1.26 18.54 2.88
N LEU A 263 2.16 17.59 3.11
CA LEU A 263 2.83 17.45 4.39
C LEU A 263 3.88 18.55 4.58
N PRO A 264 3.85 19.29 5.70
CA PRO A 264 4.90 20.25 6.04
C PRO A 264 6.27 19.56 6.21
N ASP A 265 7.33 20.24 5.77
CA ASP A 265 8.70 19.75 5.94
C ASP A 265 9.01 19.52 7.43
N GLY A 266 9.49 18.31 7.74
CA GLY A 266 9.85 17.93 9.11
C GLY A 266 8.68 17.48 9.99
N ILE A 267 7.46 17.30 9.47
CA ILE A 267 6.36 16.72 10.25
C ILE A 267 6.69 15.30 10.75
N GLY A 268 6.15 14.92 11.91
CA GLY A 268 6.31 13.59 12.49
C GLY A 268 5.49 12.50 11.80
N SER A 269 5.85 11.24 12.03
CA SER A 269 5.11 10.07 11.55
C SER A 269 3.77 9.92 12.29
N PRO A 270 2.62 9.87 11.60
CA PRO A 270 1.32 9.60 12.24
C PRO A 270 1.28 8.22 12.93
N TYR A 271 2.02 7.24 12.40
CA TYR A 271 2.09 5.91 12.98
C TYR A 271 2.87 5.90 14.30
N ASP A 272 3.96 6.66 14.37
CA ASP A 272 4.73 6.81 15.63
C ASP A 272 3.87 7.53 16.68
N ALA A 273 3.11 8.55 16.26
CA ALA A 273 2.15 9.23 17.13
C ALA A 273 1.07 8.28 17.68
N LEU A 274 0.55 7.37 16.84
CA LEU A 274 -0.38 6.33 17.29
C LEU A 274 0.27 5.42 18.35
N LEU A 275 1.49 4.94 18.13
CA LEU A 275 2.20 4.10 19.10
C LEU A 275 2.45 4.84 20.43
N GLN A 276 2.84 6.12 20.37
CA GLN A 276 3.00 6.96 21.56
C GLN A 276 1.66 7.19 22.29
N ALA A 277 0.56 7.37 21.56
CA ALA A 277 -0.77 7.48 22.16
C ALA A 277 -1.21 6.17 22.82
N LEU A 278 -0.89 5.02 22.24
CA LEU A 278 -1.14 3.72 22.86
C LEU A 278 -0.34 3.57 24.16
N LEU A 279 0.95 3.91 24.12
CA LEU A 279 1.84 3.87 25.29
C LEU A 279 1.34 4.77 26.43
N SER A 280 0.93 5.99 26.11
CA SER A 280 0.60 7.02 27.11
C SER A 280 -0.84 6.93 27.62
N PHE A 281 -1.80 6.57 26.78
CA PHE A 281 -3.23 6.74 27.11
C PHE A 281 -3.99 5.43 27.24
N LYS A 282 -3.61 4.36 26.52
CA LYS A 282 -4.48 3.19 26.37
C LYS A 282 -4.83 2.47 27.69
N HIS A 283 -3.92 2.51 28.64
CA HIS A 283 -4.02 1.80 29.92
C HIS A 283 -4.47 2.68 31.10
N LEU A 284 -4.77 3.96 30.86
CA LEU A 284 -5.33 4.82 31.89
C LEU A 284 -6.77 4.37 32.26
N PRO A 285 -7.22 4.66 33.50
CA PRO A 285 -8.63 4.55 33.87
C PRO A 285 -9.57 5.24 32.85
N GLU A 286 -10.79 4.74 32.69
CA GLU A 286 -11.72 5.21 31.67
C GLU A 286 -12.03 6.70 31.78
N ASP A 287 -12.30 7.20 32.99
CA ASP A 287 -12.52 8.61 33.28
C ASP A 287 -11.32 9.49 32.87
N GLN A 288 -10.10 9.01 33.07
CA GLN A 288 -8.89 9.72 32.65
C GLN A 288 -8.67 9.66 31.13
N ARG A 289 -9.02 8.55 30.48
CA ARG A 289 -8.96 8.44 29.00
C ARG A 289 -9.93 9.40 28.33
N GLU A 290 -11.12 9.61 28.90
CA GLU A 290 -12.07 10.61 28.40
C GLU A 290 -11.48 12.02 28.47
N VAL A 291 -10.82 12.39 29.57
CA VAL A 291 -10.13 13.69 29.68
C VAL A 291 -9.09 13.88 28.58
N TRP A 292 -8.22 12.88 28.35
CA TRP A 292 -7.21 12.97 27.30
C TRP A 292 -7.80 12.95 25.89
N ARG A 293 -8.91 12.25 25.67
CA ARG A 293 -9.66 12.33 24.41
C ARG A 293 -10.15 13.75 24.15
N THR A 294 -10.75 14.40 25.15
CA THR A 294 -11.17 15.81 25.04
C THR A 294 -9.99 16.73 24.72
N MET A 295 -8.84 16.53 25.38
CA MET A 295 -7.62 17.30 25.10
C MET A 295 -7.12 17.11 23.66
N LEU A 296 -7.06 15.87 23.16
CA LEU A 296 -6.64 15.58 21.79
C LEU A 296 -7.64 16.13 20.77
N ASP A 297 -8.94 15.99 21.04
CA ASP A 297 -10.00 16.56 20.21
C ASP A 297 -9.85 18.08 20.06
N TYR A 298 -9.53 18.79 21.15
CA TYR A 298 -9.32 20.24 21.13
C TYR A 298 -7.98 20.65 20.50
N TYR A 299 -6.85 20.08 20.94
CA TYR A 299 -5.51 20.53 20.55
C TYR A 299 -4.99 19.94 19.23
N VAL A 300 -5.40 18.72 18.86
CA VAL A 300 -4.86 18.00 17.69
C VAL A 300 -5.86 17.98 16.54
N PHE A 301 -7.14 17.82 16.83
CA PHE A 301 -8.20 17.74 15.82
C PHE A 301 -9.04 19.02 15.71
N GLU A 302 -8.67 20.07 16.46
CA GLU A 302 -9.26 21.41 16.43
C GLU A 302 -10.80 21.41 16.56
N LYS A 303 -11.36 20.43 17.29
CA LYS A 303 -12.79 20.39 17.60
C LYS A 303 -13.12 21.54 18.53
N GLY A 304 -13.72 22.59 17.97
CA GLY A 304 -14.08 23.81 18.70
C GLY A 304 -13.39 25.08 18.21
N GLY A 305 -12.57 25.00 17.16
CA GLY A 305 -11.82 26.13 16.59
C GLY A 305 -10.32 26.03 16.84
N ASP A 306 -9.57 27.05 16.39
CA ASP A 306 -8.12 27.13 16.58
C ASP A 306 -7.80 27.32 18.07
N PRO A 307 -7.09 26.37 18.73
CA PRO A 307 -6.78 26.43 20.15
C PRO A 307 -5.88 27.62 20.52
N ALA A 308 -5.21 28.25 19.55
CA ALA A 308 -4.30 29.38 19.72
C ALA A 308 -4.95 30.74 19.42
N GLU A 309 -6.21 30.79 18.98
CA GLU A 309 -6.88 32.03 18.52
C GLU A 309 -6.87 33.15 19.58
N HIS A 310 -7.00 32.78 20.85
CA HIS A 310 -7.05 33.71 21.97
C HIS A 310 -5.67 34.22 22.41
N LEU A 311 -4.58 33.70 21.84
CA LEU A 311 -3.21 34.06 22.20
C LEU A 311 -2.61 35.05 21.19
N PRO A 312 -1.82 36.04 21.63
CA PRO A 312 -1.07 36.87 20.70
C PRO A 312 -0.01 36.00 19.95
N PRO A 313 0.37 36.33 18.70
CA PRO A 313 1.22 35.46 17.87
C PRO A 313 2.53 35.00 18.53
N HIS A 314 3.17 35.86 19.32
CA HIS A 314 4.42 35.52 20.01
C HIS A 314 4.25 34.50 21.15
N ALA A 315 3.02 34.23 21.59
CA ALA A 315 2.70 33.31 22.69
C ALA A 315 2.07 31.98 22.22
N GLN A 316 1.81 31.81 20.92
CA GLN A 316 1.18 30.59 20.39
C GLN A 316 2.09 29.36 20.49
N GLY A 317 3.42 29.55 20.44
CA GLY A 317 4.39 28.48 20.65
C GLY A 317 4.18 27.30 19.69
N VAL A 318 4.04 26.09 20.24
CA VAL A 318 3.81 24.86 19.46
C VAL A 318 2.40 24.75 18.86
N LEU A 319 1.48 25.65 19.23
CA LEU A 319 0.16 25.76 18.62
C LEU A 319 0.16 26.74 17.43
N GLY A 320 1.30 27.35 17.12
CA GLY A 320 1.43 28.24 15.97
C GLY A 320 1.51 27.50 14.61
N PRO A 321 1.67 28.24 13.51
CA PRO A 321 1.74 27.65 12.17
C PRO A 321 2.89 26.64 11.98
N ALA A 322 2.64 25.59 11.20
CA ALA A 322 3.61 24.54 10.90
C ALA A 322 4.93 25.09 10.35
N SER A 323 6.04 24.68 10.95
CA SER A 323 7.40 24.99 10.48
C SER A 323 8.41 23.98 11.05
N THR A 324 9.56 23.82 10.38
CA THR A 324 10.64 22.96 10.86
C THR A 324 11.08 23.32 12.28
N GLN A 325 11.18 24.61 12.58
CA GLN A 325 11.56 25.10 13.91
C GLN A 325 10.53 24.72 14.99
N LEU A 326 9.24 24.80 14.67
CA LEU A 326 8.16 24.38 15.56
C LEU A 326 8.24 22.87 15.83
N PHE A 327 8.45 22.06 14.79
CA PHE A 327 8.59 20.60 14.95
C PHE A 327 9.83 20.21 15.75
N ASP A 328 10.96 20.89 15.57
CA ASP A 328 12.16 20.64 16.38
C ASP A 328 11.97 21.02 17.85
N THR A 329 11.22 22.11 18.11
CA THR A 329 10.81 22.49 19.46
C THR A 329 9.95 21.40 20.10
N MET A 330 8.93 20.90 19.39
CA MET A 330 8.09 19.79 19.88
C MET A 330 8.92 18.54 20.19
N ARG A 331 9.84 18.15 19.30
CA ARG A 331 10.72 17.00 19.54
C ARG A 331 11.60 17.18 20.77
N SER A 332 12.10 18.40 21.00
CA SER A 332 12.90 18.71 22.20
C SER A 332 12.07 18.57 23.47
N LEU A 333 10.83 19.06 23.47
CA LEU A 333 9.90 18.95 24.60
C LEU A 333 9.51 17.49 24.90
N ILE A 334 9.30 16.67 23.87
CA ILE A 334 8.94 15.24 24.04
C ILE A 334 10.11 14.40 24.56
N ARG A 335 11.37 14.79 24.27
CA ARG A 335 12.57 14.04 24.66
C ARG A 335 13.02 14.27 26.11
N GLN A 336 12.49 15.29 26.78
CA GLN A 336 12.79 15.63 28.18
C GLN A 336 11.86 14.88 29.13
#